data_AF-A0A7L3R4F9-F1
#
_entry.id   AF-A0A7L3R4F9-F1
#
_cell.length_a   1.000
_cell.length_b   1.000
_cell.length_c   1.000
_cell.angle_alpha   90.00
_cell.angle_beta   90.00
_cell.angle_gamma   90.00
#
_symmetry.space_group_name_H-M   'P 1'
#
loop_
_entity.id
_entity.type
_entity.pdbx_description
1 polymer ?
#
loop_
_entity_poly.entity_id
_entity_poly.type
_entity_poly.pdbx_seq_one_letter_code
_entity_poly.pdbx_strand_id
1 'polypeptide(L)'
;HQGYVYTYRVSKTETGSWSAETAPGVHRRLFRKVHNLLSAFQKPNQGIVTPLQNPVVKPVKAGCSPGTAAGRNPWLQPSRAL
;
A
#
# COMPACT_ATOMS: atom_id res chain seq x y z
N HIS A 1 -17.18 4.52 -13.19
CA HIS A 1 -16.60 3.30 -12.54
C HIS A 1 -17.15 3.08 -11.13
N GLN A 2 -18.42 3.38 -10.84
CA GLN A 2 -18.94 3.20 -9.48
C GLN A 2 -19.44 1.75 -9.30
N GLY A 3 -19.12 1.14 -8.16
CA GLY A 3 -19.61 -0.19 -7.77
C GLY A 3 -18.72 -1.39 -8.12
N TYR A 4 -17.57 -1.19 -8.78
CA TYR A 4 -16.65 -2.29 -9.10
C TYR A 4 -15.39 -2.26 -8.24
N VAL A 5 -14.92 -3.45 -7.86
CA VAL A 5 -13.61 -3.64 -7.22
C VAL A 5 -12.61 -4.13 -8.25
N TYR A 6 -11.54 -3.38 -8.44
CA TYR A 6 -10.45 -3.74 -9.34
C TYR A 6 -9.33 -4.41 -8.56
N THR A 7 -9.09 -5.69 -8.84
CA THR A 7 -8.06 -6.49 -8.18
C THR A 7 -6.81 -6.56 -9.04
N TYR A 8 -5.67 -6.24 -8.45
CA TYR A 8 -4.36 -6.32 -9.09
C TYR A 8 -3.49 -7.35 -8.35
N ARG A 9 -2.72 -8.14 -9.11
CA ARG A 9 -1.78 -9.11 -8.53
C ARG A 9 -0.48 -8.39 -8.21
N VAL A 10 -0.04 -8.49 -6.96
CA VAL A 10 1.23 -7.93 -6.48
C VAL A 10 2.11 -9.07 -6.02
N SER A 11 3.34 -9.13 -6.53
CA SER A 11 4.27 -10.21 -6.23
C SER A 11 5.72 -9.72 -6.12
N LYS A 12 6.51 -10.50 -5.39
CA LYS A 12 7.97 -10.32 -5.31
C LYS A 12 8.61 -11.17 -6.40
N THR A 13 9.49 -10.57 -7.19
CA THR A 13 10.31 -11.25 -8.19
C THR A 13 11.36 -12.11 -7.50
N GLU A 14 11.94 -13.04 -8.25
CA GLU A 14 13.05 -13.88 -7.79
C GLU A 14 14.24 -13.04 -7.29
N THR A 15 14.53 -11.94 -7.98
CA THR A 15 15.55 -10.94 -7.59
C THR A 15 15.18 -10.09 -6.37
N GLY A 16 14.01 -10.34 -5.77
CA GLY A 16 13.57 -9.69 -4.55
C GLY A 16 12.88 -8.34 -4.73
N SER A 17 12.61 -7.91 -5.97
CA SER A 17 11.91 -6.66 -6.26
C SER A 17 10.38 -6.85 -6.25
N TRP A 18 9.63 -5.83 -5.89
CA TRP A 18 8.17 -5.82 -5.91
C TRP A 18 7.65 -5.29 -7.24
N SER A 19 6.57 -5.88 -7.72
CA SER A 19 5.88 -5.40 -8.93
C SER A 19 4.41 -5.78 -8.90
N ALA A 20 3.62 -5.12 -9.74
CA ALA A 20 2.20 -5.40 -9.92
C ALA A 20 1.90 -5.67 -11.38
N GLU A 21 0.96 -6.60 -11.63
CA GLU A 21 0.38 -6.82 -12.95
C GLU A 21 -0.74 -5.78 -13.17
N THR A 22 -0.48 -4.81 -14.05
CA THR A 22 -1.37 -3.68 -14.38
C THR A 22 -1.99 -3.84 -15.77
N ALA A 23 -2.66 -2.80 -16.28
CA ALA A 23 -3.24 -2.81 -17.62
C ALA A 23 -2.23 -3.24 -18.72
N PRO A 24 -2.69 -3.97 -19.75
CA PRO A 24 -1.85 -4.34 -20.90
C PRO A 24 -1.19 -3.11 -21.53
N GLY A 25 0.06 -3.25 -21.97
CA GLY A 25 0.84 -2.17 -22.58
C GLY A 25 1.50 -1.20 -21.59
N VAL A 26 1.22 -1.29 -20.29
CA VAL A 26 1.93 -0.54 -19.26
C VAL A 26 3.24 -1.24 -18.92
N HIS A 27 4.35 -0.49 -18.94
CA HIS A 27 5.65 -1.03 -18.56
C HIS A 27 5.67 -1.46 -17.09
N ARG A 28 6.05 -2.72 -16.85
CA ARG A 28 6.18 -3.27 -15.50
C ARG A 28 7.34 -2.59 -14.78
N ARG A 29 7.06 -2.03 -13.60
CA ARG A 29 8.05 -1.38 -12.73
C ARG A 29 8.47 -2.29 -11.60
N LEU A 30 9.76 -2.29 -11.30
CA LEU A 30 10.35 -3.03 -10.19
C LEU A 30 10.68 -2.07 -9.04
N PHE A 31 10.21 -2.39 -7.83
CA PHE A 31 10.39 -1.58 -6.64
C PHE A 31 11.16 -2.34 -5.56
N ARG A 32 12.15 -1.71 -4.92
CA ARG A 32 12.92 -2.37 -3.86
C ARG A 32 12.10 -2.63 -2.58
N LYS A 33 11.07 -1.81 -2.31
CA LYS A 33 10.22 -1.88 -1.12
C LYS A 33 8.74 -1.83 -1.52
N VAL A 34 7.87 -2.57 -0.82
CA VAL A 34 6.40 -2.51 -1.02
C VAL A 34 5.87 -1.08 -0.90
N HIS A 35 6.36 -0.33 0.10
CA HIS A 35 5.94 1.04 0.31
C HIS A 35 6.15 1.91 -0.95
N ASN A 36 7.27 1.74 -1.64
CA ASN A 36 7.56 2.51 -2.86
C ASN A 36 6.63 2.12 -4.02
N LEU A 37 6.22 0.85 -4.10
CA LEU A 37 5.19 0.40 -5.04
C LEU A 37 3.87 1.12 -4.75
N LEU A 38 3.44 1.14 -3.50
CA LEU A 38 2.20 1.82 -3.09
C LEU A 38 2.24 3.31 -3.41
N SER A 39 3.32 4.01 -3.04
CA SER A 39 3.49 5.45 -3.32
C SER A 39 3.51 5.77 -4.82
N ALA A 40 4.06 4.88 -5.66
CA ALA A 40 4.02 5.09 -7.10
C ALA A 40 2.58 5.13 -7.63
N PHE A 41 1.72 4.24 -7.13
CA PHE A 41 0.31 4.15 -7.52
C PHE A 41 -0.60 5.20 -6.86
N GLN A 42 -0.08 6.09 -6.03
CA GLN A 42 -0.79 7.30 -5.59
C GLN A 42 -0.83 8.37 -6.69
N LYS A 43 0.05 8.29 -7.68
CA LYS A 43 0.09 9.22 -8.81
C LYS A 43 -0.92 8.81 -9.90
N PRO A 44 -1.49 9.77 -10.64
CA PRO A 44 -2.34 9.46 -11.79
C PRO A 44 -1.57 8.79 -12.93
N ASN A 45 -2.30 8.10 -13.80
CA ASN A 45 -1.80 7.50 -15.05
C ASN A 45 -0.68 6.46 -14.85
N GLN A 46 -0.74 5.67 -13.78
CA GLN A 46 0.27 4.65 -13.47
C GLN A 46 -0.16 3.22 -13.84
N GLY A 47 -1.24 3.06 -14.61
CA GLY A 47 -1.71 1.75 -15.06
C GLY A 47 -2.76 1.07 -14.17
N ILE A 48 -3.25 1.78 -13.14
CA ILE A 48 -4.43 1.38 -12.35
C ILE A 48 -5.60 2.32 -12.62
N VAL A 49 -6.84 1.84 -12.43
CA VAL A 49 -8.06 2.58 -12.77
C VAL A 49 -8.22 3.85 -11.93
N THR A 50 -7.84 3.81 -10.66
CA THR A 50 -7.95 4.96 -9.75
C THR A 50 -6.72 5.04 -8.86
N PRO A 51 -6.11 6.23 -8.70
CA PRO A 51 -4.96 6.40 -7.81
C PRO A 51 -5.28 6.03 -6.37
N LEU A 52 -4.31 5.45 -5.67
CA LEU A 52 -4.45 5.09 -4.25
C LEU A 52 -4.47 6.37 -3.40
N GLN A 53 -5.44 6.46 -2.48
CA GLN A 53 -5.59 7.64 -1.61
C GLN A 53 -5.89 7.25 -0.17
N ASN A 54 -6.95 6.45 0.07
CA ASN A 54 -7.47 6.13 1.40
C ASN A 54 -7.20 4.67 1.76
N PRO A 55 -6.19 4.36 2.60
CA PRO A 55 -5.93 3.00 3.05
C PRO A 55 -7.11 2.47 3.88
N VAL A 56 -7.61 1.30 3.53
CA VAL A 56 -8.62 0.60 4.33
C VAL A 56 -7.89 -0.25 5.37
N VAL A 57 -7.82 0.23 6.61
CA VAL A 57 -7.15 -0.46 7.71
C VAL A 57 -8.10 -1.48 8.33
N LYS A 58 -7.59 -2.70 8.59
CA LYS A 58 -8.37 -3.71 9.32
C LYS A 58 -8.56 -3.24 10.77
N PRO A 59 -9.78 -3.25 11.32
CA PRO A 59 -9.98 -2.93 12.73
C PRO A 59 -9.21 -3.93 13.59
N VAL A 60 -8.44 -3.43 14.56
CA VAL A 60 -7.86 -4.27 15.61
C VAL A 60 -9.02 -4.88 16.39
N LYS A 61 -9.17 -6.20 16.35
CA LYS A 61 -10.05 -6.89 17.28
C LYS A 61 -9.42 -6.75 18.66
N ALA A 62 -10.13 -6.10 19.59
CA ALA A 62 -9.74 -5.94 20.99
C ALA A 62 -9.85 -7.26 21.77
N GLY A 63 -9.23 -8.35 21.27
CA GLY A 63 -9.32 -9.70 21.83
C GLY A 63 -7.97 -10.39 22.06
N CYS A 64 -6.85 -9.78 21.67
CA CYS A 64 -5.55 -10.17 22.22
C CYS A 64 -5.26 -9.26 23.41
N SER A 65 -5.48 -9.77 24.62
CA SER A 65 -5.07 -9.13 25.86
C SER A 65 -3.60 -8.69 25.75
N PRO A 66 -3.29 -7.40 25.91
CA PRO A 66 -1.91 -6.96 25.98
C PRO A 66 -1.38 -7.36 27.36
N GLY A 67 -0.62 -8.45 27.41
CA GLY A 67 0.43 -8.56 28.40
C GLY A 67 1.46 -7.48 28.10
N THR A 68 1.28 -6.32 28.71
CA THR A 68 2.27 -5.25 28.94
C THR A 68 3.19 -4.90 27.76
N ALA A 69 2.79 -3.91 26.95
CA ALA A 69 3.76 -2.98 26.34
C ALA A 69 3.06 -1.67 25.97
N ALA A 70 3.44 -0.63 26.68
CA ALA A 70 3.01 0.74 26.49
C ALA A 70 3.24 1.24 25.05
N GLY A 71 2.22 1.93 24.54
CA GLY A 71 2.28 3.06 23.60
C GLY A 71 3.34 3.02 22.50
N ARG A 72 3.02 2.44 21.34
CA ARG A 72 3.60 2.85 20.05
C ARG A 72 2.54 2.74 18.95
N ASN A 73 1.99 3.87 18.54
CA ASN A 73 1.18 3.98 17.33
C ASN A 73 2.15 4.02 16.14
N PRO A 74 2.16 3.04 15.21
CA PRO A 74 3.19 2.99 14.16
C PRO A 74 3.02 4.03 13.03
N TRP A 75 1.91 4.77 13.02
CA TRP A 75 1.46 5.54 11.86
C TRP A 75 1.18 7.02 12.13
N LEU A 76 1.51 7.52 13.32
CA LEU A 76 1.42 8.95 13.63
C LEU A 76 2.82 9.47 13.93
N GLN A 77 3.41 10.19 12.98
CA GLN A 77 4.43 11.19 13.31
C GLN A 77 3.77 12.56 13.21
N PRO A 78 3.63 13.33 14.32
CA PRO A 78 3.36 14.75 14.22
C PRO A 78 4.66 15.43 13.81
N SER A 79 4.67 16.02 12.61
CA SER A 79 5.63 17.04 12.22
C SER A 79 5.61 18.15 13.28
N ARG A 80 6.69 18.31 14.04
CA ARG A 80 6.82 19.46 14.95
C ARG A 80 7.51 20.59 14.20
N ALA A 81 6.72 21.59 13.84
CA ALA A 81 7.19 22.92 13.52
C ALA A 81 7.54 23.65 14.83
N LEU A 82 8.76 24.19 14.88
CA LEU A 82 9.14 25.55 15.30
C LEU A 82 10.67 25.63 15.26
#